data_AF-A0A955FFP6-F1
#
_entry.id   AF-A0A955FFP6-F1
#
_cell.length_a   1.000
_cell.length_b   1.000
_cell.length_c   1.000
_cell.angle_alpha   90.00
_cell.angle_beta   90.00
_cell.angle_gamma   90.00
#
_symmetry.space_group_name_H-M   'P 1'
#
loop_
_entity.id
_entity.type
_entity.pdbx_description
1 polymer ?
#
loop_
_entity_poly.entity_id
_entity_poly.type
_entity_poly.pdbx_seq_one_letter_code
_entity_poly.pdbx_strand_id
1 'polypeptide(L)'
;MPEANKYNGWSNRETWVASLWLNNDQASYYLLLEALKVSDSDYTCAEWLQEQLREQLDEEAGDASMWSDLLSTAFYRIDWVEVIECSRQ
;
A
#
# COMPACT_ATOMS: atom_id res chain seq x y z
N MET A 1 7.72 -6.92 -26.91
CA MET A 1 6.34 -6.55 -26.50
C MET A 1 6.47 -5.20 -25.79
N PRO A 2 5.61 -4.20 -26.03
CA PRO A 2 5.70 -2.96 -25.29
C PRO A 2 5.48 -3.29 -23.81
N GLU A 3 6.28 -2.71 -22.92
CA GLU A 3 6.08 -2.89 -21.49
C GLU A 3 4.62 -2.60 -21.16
N ALA A 4 3.92 -3.59 -20.60
CA ALA A 4 2.55 -3.41 -20.14
C ALA A 4 2.51 -2.13 -19.28
N ASN A 5 1.49 -1.27 -19.47
CA ASN A 5 1.34 0.07 -18.90
C ASN A 5 1.68 0.18 -17.39
N LYS A 6 2.96 0.18 -17.05
CA LYS A 6 3.45 0.44 -15.71
C LYS A 6 3.40 1.93 -15.45
N TYR A 7 3.03 2.31 -14.24
CA TYR A 7 3.03 3.70 -13.80
C TYR A 7 4.29 3.95 -12.98
N ASN A 8 5.24 4.71 -13.53
CA ASN A 8 6.54 4.98 -12.88
C ASN A 8 7.29 3.70 -12.42
N GLY A 9 7.16 2.59 -13.18
CA GLY A 9 7.78 1.30 -12.87
C GLY A 9 6.91 0.33 -12.04
N TRP A 10 5.79 0.81 -11.50
CA TRP A 10 4.84 0.03 -10.68
C TRP A 10 3.65 -0.49 -11.49
N SER A 11 2.96 -1.51 -10.99
CA SER A 11 1.78 -2.10 -11.65
C SER A 11 0.66 -1.09 -11.93
N ASN A 12 0.48 -0.09 -11.07
CA ASN A 12 -0.50 0.98 -11.23
C ASN A 12 -0.13 2.24 -10.44
N ARG A 13 -0.94 3.30 -10.58
CA ARG A 13 -0.69 4.59 -9.92
C ARG A 13 -0.85 4.49 -8.41
N GLU A 14 -1.88 3.81 -7.94
CA GLU A 14 -2.22 3.65 -6.54
C GLU A 14 -1.05 2.99 -5.78
N THR A 15 -0.46 1.95 -6.37
CA THR A 15 0.71 1.23 -5.82
C THR A 15 1.95 2.10 -5.76
N TRP A 16 2.24 2.87 -6.81
CA TRP A 16 3.33 3.86 -6.78
C TRP A 16 3.12 4.94 -5.71
N VAL A 17 1.89 5.45 -5.55
CA VAL A 17 1.59 6.46 -4.52
C VAL A 17 1.79 5.87 -3.11
N ALA A 18 1.34 4.64 -2.88
CA ALA A 18 1.50 3.95 -1.60
C ALA A 18 2.98 3.78 -1.25
N SER A 19 3.79 3.27 -2.18
CA SER A 19 5.23 3.08 -1.95
C SER A 19 5.95 4.41 -1.75
N LEU A 20 5.58 5.46 -2.49
CA LEU A 20 6.13 6.80 -2.32
C LEU A 20 5.91 7.30 -0.89
N TRP A 21 4.68 7.25 -0.37
CA TRP A 21 4.37 7.76 0.96
C TRP A 21 5.00 6.91 2.08
N LEU A 22 4.96 5.59 1.97
CA LEU A 22 5.57 4.69 2.94
C LEU A 22 7.09 4.89 3.10
N ASN A 23 7.76 5.44 2.09
CA ASN A 23 9.19 5.72 2.12
C ASN A 23 9.55 7.19 2.39
N ASN A 24 8.56 8.08 2.50
CA ASN A 24 8.81 9.52 2.55
C ASN A 24 8.91 10.11 3.97
N ASP A 25 8.20 9.53 4.94
CA ASP A 25 8.26 9.95 6.34
C ASP A 25 8.66 8.82 7.29
N GLN A 26 9.20 9.20 8.45
CA GLN A 26 9.79 8.28 9.40
C GLN A 26 8.77 7.31 10.01
N ALA A 27 7.54 7.75 10.28
CA ALA A 27 6.52 6.91 10.91
C ALA A 27 6.02 5.85 9.92
N SER A 28 5.69 6.25 8.70
CA SER A 28 5.25 5.35 7.64
C SER A 28 6.34 4.34 7.27
N TYR A 29 7.60 4.78 7.23
CA TYR A 29 8.73 3.88 6.96
C TYR A 29 8.92 2.85 8.07
N TYR A 30 8.74 3.23 9.35
CA TYR A 30 8.80 2.26 10.44
C TYR A 30 7.66 1.25 10.38
N LEU A 31 6.44 1.66 10.05
CA LEU A 31 5.31 0.74 9.85
C LEU A 31 5.62 -0.29 8.74
N LEU A 32 6.21 0.16 7.62
CA LEU A 32 6.66 -0.72 6.55
C LEU A 32 7.74 -1.71 7.05
N LEU A 33 8.73 -1.25 7.83
CA LEU A 33 9.74 -2.13 8.41
C LEU A 33 9.17 -3.12 9.44
N GLU A 34 8.09 -2.78 10.14
CA GLU A 34 7.36 -3.70 11.01
C GLU A 34 6.67 -4.78 10.19
N ALA A 35 5.99 -4.40 9.10
CA ALA A 35 5.36 -5.35 8.18
C ALA A 35 6.37 -6.38 7.65
N LEU A 36 7.57 -5.95 7.23
CA LEU A 36 8.62 -6.83 6.71
C LEU A 36 9.13 -7.87 7.72
N LYS A 37 8.89 -7.66 9.02
CA LYS A 37 9.29 -8.57 10.12
C LYS A 37 8.19 -9.54 10.53
N VAL A 38 6.95 -9.36 10.06
CA VAL A 38 5.80 -10.20 10.44
C VAL A 38 5.99 -11.65 10.02
N SER A 39 6.54 -11.88 8.83
CA SER A 39 6.70 -13.20 8.23
C SER A 39 7.79 -13.17 7.15
N ASP A 40 8.26 -14.35 6.76
CA ASP A 40 9.09 -14.54 5.56
C ASP A 40 8.25 -14.52 4.27
N SER A 41 6.92 -14.62 4.37
CA SER A 41 6.01 -14.55 3.22
C SER A 41 5.62 -13.11 2.91
N ASP A 42 5.92 -12.66 1.70
CA ASP A 42 5.55 -11.32 1.22
C ASP A 42 4.03 -11.10 1.24
N TYR A 43 3.26 -12.14 0.92
CA TYR A 43 1.80 -12.10 1.01
C TYR A 43 1.32 -11.83 2.45
N THR A 44 1.85 -12.55 3.44
CA THR A 44 1.47 -12.35 4.84
C THR A 44 1.88 -10.96 5.35
N CYS A 45 3.05 -10.46 4.96
CA CYS A 45 3.48 -9.10 5.28
C CYS A 45 2.57 -8.04 4.64
N ALA A 46 2.16 -8.26 3.39
CA ALA A 46 1.28 -7.39 2.65
C ALA A 46 -0.11 -7.32 3.27
N GLU A 47 -0.70 -8.46 3.62
CA GLU A 47 -2.00 -8.48 4.33
C GLU A 47 -1.93 -7.76 5.67
N TRP A 48 -0.85 -7.97 6.44
CA TRP A 48 -0.69 -7.27 7.71
C TRP A 48 -0.60 -5.75 7.52
N LEU A 49 0.23 -5.28 6.57
CA LEU A 49 0.36 -3.85 6.28
C LEU A 49 -0.95 -3.24 5.81
N GLN A 50 -1.68 -3.95 4.94
CA GLN A 50 -2.97 -3.53 4.43
C GLN A 50 -3.98 -3.35 5.55
N GLU A 51 -4.07 -4.30 6.50
CA GLU A 51 -5.00 -4.16 7.64
C GLU A 51 -4.64 -2.98 8.55
N GLN A 52 -3.34 -2.76 8.85
CA GLN A 52 -2.92 -1.62 9.67
C GLN A 52 -3.28 -0.27 9.04
N LEU A 53 -3.14 -0.14 7.72
CA LEU A 53 -3.49 1.09 7.01
C LEU A 53 -4.99 1.21 6.74
N ARG A 54 -5.70 0.08 6.66
CA ARG A 54 -7.16 0.06 6.52
C ARG A 54 -7.85 0.62 7.76
N GLU A 55 -7.36 0.28 8.95
CA GLU A 55 -7.87 0.87 10.20
C GLU A 55 -7.73 2.40 10.21
N GLN A 56 -6.59 2.92 9.74
CA GLN A 56 -6.36 4.37 9.60
C GLN A 56 -7.28 5.00 8.55
N LEU A 57 -7.48 4.32 7.41
CA LEU A 57 -8.40 4.79 6.37
C LEU A 57 -9.84 4.90 6.89
N ASP A 58 -10.31 3.91 7.64
CA ASP A 58 -11.66 3.89 8.19
C ASP A 58 -11.85 5.06 9.18
N GLU A 59 -10.81 5.44 9.93
CA GLU A 59 -10.82 6.64 10.79
C GLU A 59 -10.80 7.96 10.01
N GLU A 60 -9.99 8.06 8.96
CA GLU A 60 -9.82 9.29 8.17
C GLU A 60 -10.96 9.57 7.19
N ALA A 61 -11.50 8.52 6.56
CA ALA A 61 -12.57 8.63 5.57
C ALA A 61 -13.92 9.02 6.20
N GLY A 62 -14.11 8.73 7.49
CA GLY A 62 -15.31 9.07 8.24
C GLY A 62 -16.55 8.32 7.77
N ASP A 63 -17.69 9.01 7.70
CA ASP A 63 -18.97 8.42 7.30
C ASP A 63 -19.02 8.07 5.81
N ALA A 64 -19.88 7.09 5.47
CA ALA A 64 -20.14 6.65 4.11
C ALA A 64 -20.52 7.83 3.19
N SER A 65 -19.72 8.01 2.13
CA SER A 65 -19.87 9.07 1.15
C SER A 65 -19.21 8.68 -0.17
N MET A 66 -19.49 9.44 -1.23
CA MET A 66 -18.76 9.30 -2.51
C MET A 66 -17.23 9.36 -2.31
N TRP A 67 -16.76 10.18 -1.38
CA TRP A 67 -15.33 10.34 -1.11
C TRP A 67 -14.76 9.12 -0.39
N SER A 68 -15.44 8.59 0.63
CA SER A 68 -15.01 7.36 1.29
C SER A 68 -14.97 6.21 0.29
N ASP A 69 -15.97 6.08 -0.58
CA ASP A 69 -16.02 5.02 -1.59
C ASP A 69 -14.86 5.11 -2.60
N LEU A 70 -14.52 6.33 -3.05
CA LEU A 70 -13.40 6.54 -3.96
C LEU A 70 -12.04 6.28 -3.28
N LEU A 71 -11.88 6.71 -2.04
CA LEU A 71 -10.66 6.46 -1.25
C LEU A 71 -10.47 4.97 -0.99
N SER A 72 -11.51 4.26 -0.52
CA SER A 72 -11.49 2.81 -0.34
C SER A 72 -11.22 2.08 -1.65
N THR A 73 -11.86 2.50 -2.76
CA THR A 73 -11.61 1.89 -4.07
C THR A 73 -10.14 2.05 -4.49
N ALA A 74 -9.55 3.23 -4.33
CA ALA A 74 -8.15 3.45 -4.65
C ALA A 74 -7.24 2.60 -3.74
N PHE A 75 -7.56 2.53 -2.44
CA PHE A 75 -6.83 1.72 -1.47
C PHE A 75 -6.81 0.23 -1.83
N TYR A 76 -7.96 -0.34 -2.19
CA TYR A 76 -8.06 -1.75 -2.59
C TYR A 76 -7.45 -2.06 -3.96
N ARG A 77 -7.06 -1.05 -4.74
CA ARG A 77 -6.34 -1.24 -6.02
C ARG A 77 -4.82 -1.25 -5.84
N ILE A 78 -4.32 -0.96 -4.65
CA ILE A 78 -2.89 -1.05 -4.33
C ILE A 78 -2.47 -2.52 -4.35
N ASP A 79 -1.40 -2.82 -5.09
CA ASP A 79 -0.73 -4.11 -5.01
C ASP A 79 0.23 -4.11 -3.81
N TRP A 80 -0.29 -4.46 -2.63
CA TRP A 80 0.49 -4.48 -1.40
C TRP A 80 1.62 -5.50 -1.42
N VAL A 81 1.50 -6.57 -2.21
CA VAL A 81 2.58 -7.56 -2.39
C VAL A 81 3.74 -6.92 -3.14
N GLU A 82 3.47 -6.20 -4.24
CA GLU A 82 4.50 -5.45 -4.97
C GLU A 82 5.21 -4.44 -4.05
N VAL A 83 4.49 -3.75 -3.17
CA VAL A 83 5.09 -2.82 -2.18
C VAL A 83 6.07 -3.55 -1.26
N ILE A 84 5.70 -4.72 -0.73
CA ILE A 84 6.57 -5.51 0.16
C ILE A 84 7.78 -6.06 -0.60
N GLU A 85 7.57 -6.67 -1.77
CA GLU A 85 8.63 -7.24 -2.61
C GLU A 85 9.70 -6.21 -2.96
N CYS A 86 9.28 -4.99 -3.37
CA CYS A 86 10.20 -3.90 -3.70
C CYS A 86 10.92 -3.33 -2.46
N SER A 87 10.32 -3.41 -1.28
CA SER A 87 10.90 -2.85 -0.04
C SER A 87 11.91 -3.79 0.64
N ARG A 88 12.02 -5.04 0.20
CA ARG A 88 13.05 -5.99 0.66
C ARG A 88 14.36 -5.92 -0.12
N GLN A 89 14.37 -5.27 -1.29
CA GLN A 89 15.55 -5.14 -2.17
C GLN A 89 16.48 -4.03 -1.70
#